data_AF-A0A969UWL5-F1
#
_entry.id   AF-A0A969UWL5-F1
#
_cell.length_a   1.000
_cell.length_b   1.000
_cell.length_c   1.000
_cell.angle_alpha   90.00
_cell.angle_beta   90.00
_cell.angle_gamma   90.00
#
_symmetry.space_group_name_H-M   'P 1'
#
loop_
_entity.id
_entity.type
_entity.pdbx_description
1 polymer ?
#
loop_
_entity_poly.entity_id
_entity_poly.type
_entity_poly.pdbx_seq_one_letter_code
_entity_poly.pdbx_strand_id
1 'polypeptide(L)' 'MSAYQNIRHQIENLTLNEQLNLLMELGVLLRRQTLPDSDRRSILELEGLGKEIWQGIEAQSYVNQERDSWNG' A
#
# COMPACT_ATOMS: atom_id res chain seq x y z
N MET A 1 -21.58 4.94 -28.74
CA MET A 1 -21.23 4.85 -27.30
C MET A 1 -19.81 5.34 -27.12
N SER A 2 -19.54 6.10 -26.06
CA SER A 2 -18.17 6.57 -25.79
C SER A 2 -17.30 5.41 -25.28
N ALA A 3 -15.99 5.47 -25.54
CA ALA A 3 -15.03 4.47 -25.05
C ALA A 3 -15.10 4.30 -23.52
N TYR A 4 -15.32 5.41 -22.80
CA TYR A 4 -15.50 5.43 -21.35
C TYR A 4 -16.68 4.57 -20.88
N GLN A 5 -17.84 4.70 -21.54
CA GLN A 5 -19.03 3.93 -21.18
C GLN A 5 -18.84 2.43 -21.41
N ASN A 6 -18.11 2.04 -22.45
CA ASN A 6 -17.82 0.63 -22.73
C ASN A 6 -16.92 0.04 -21.64
N ILE A 7 -15.83 0.74 -21.28
CA ILE A 7 -14.93 0.31 -20.20
C ILE A 7 -15.67 0.20 -18.87
N ARG A 8 -16.54 1.17 -18.54
CA ARG A 8 -17.35 1.13 -17.33
C ARG A 8 -18.23 -0.12 -17.27
N HIS A 9 -18.92 -0.45 -18.37
CA HIS A 9 -19.74 -1.66 -18.44
C HIS A 9 -18.92 -2.95 -18.33
N GLN A 10 -17.70 -2.98 -18.88
CA GLN A 10 -16.82 -4.15 -18.73
C GLN A 10 -16.40 -4.34 -17.26
N ILE A 11 -16.08 -3.25 -16.55
CA ILE A 11 -15.72 -3.30 -15.13
C ILE A 11 -16.90 -3.76 -14.27
N GLU A 12 -18.12 -3.31 -14.57
CA GLU A 12 -19.34 -3.71 -13.87
C GLU A 12 -19.61 -5.23 -13.95
N ASN A 13 -19.10 -5.90 -14.98
CA ASN A 13 -19.25 -7.36 -15.17
C ASN A 13 -18.16 -8.20 -14.47
N LEU A 14 -17.13 -7.57 -13.90
CA LEU A 14 -16.08 -8.26 -13.16
C LEU A 14 -16.56 -8.69 -11.77
N THR A 15 -15.91 -9.71 -11.21
CA THR A 15 -16.08 -10.07 -9.79
C THR A 15 -15.54 -8.96 -8.88
N LEU A 16 -15.97 -8.93 -7.62
CA LEU A 16 -15.47 -7.95 -6.63
C LEU A 16 -13.93 -7.98 -6.52
N ASN A 17 -13.31 -9.16 -6.51
CA ASN A 17 -11.86 -9.28 -6.41
C ASN A 17 -11.15 -8.72 -7.65
N GLU A 18 -11.69 -8.97 -8.85
CA GLU A 18 -11.13 -8.43 -10.10
C GLU A 18 -11.31 -6.90 -10.16
N GLN A 19 -12.44 -6.36 -9.72
CA GLN A 19 -12.64 -4.92 -9.61
C GLN A 19 -11.65 -4.27 -8.64
N LEU A 20 -11.42 -4.89 -7.47
CA LEU A 20 -10.45 -4.42 -6.48
C LEU A 20 -9.01 -4.48 -7.01
N ASN A 21 -8.64 -5.56 -7.71
CA ASN A 21 -7.34 -5.68 -8.36
C ASN A 21 -7.13 -4.58 -9.41
N LEU A 22 -8.13 -4.38 -10.28
CA LEU A 22 -8.07 -3.34 -11.31
C LEU A 22 -7.98 -1.94 -10.70
N LEU A 23 -8.70 -1.67 -9.61
CA LEU A 23 -8.61 -0.41 -8.88
C LEU A 23 -7.20 -0.15 -8.36
N MET A 24 -6.55 -1.17 -7.78
CA MET A 24 -5.17 -1.06 -7.30
C MET A 24 -4.20 -0.78 -8.46
N GLU A 25 -4.33 -1.52 -9.56
CA GLU A 25 -3.48 -1.33 -10.74
C GLU A 25 -3.64 0.07 -11.35
N LEU A 26 -4.88 0.54 -11.51
CA LEU A 26 -5.16 1.89 -11.97
C LEU A 26 -4.60 2.95 -11.02
N GLY A 27 -4.70 2.73 -9.70
CA GLY A 27 -4.10 3.60 -8.70
C GLY A 27 -2.58 3.72 -8.86
N VAL A 28 -1.88 2.60 -9.10
CA VAL A 28 -0.43 2.60 -9.36
C VAL A 28 -0.09 3.34 -10.66
N LEU A 29 -0.86 3.12 -11.73
CA LEU A 29 -0.65 3.79 -13.02
C LEU A 29 -0.84 5.30 -12.92
N LEU A 30 -1.88 5.75 -12.22
CA LEU A 30 -2.16 7.16 -12.01
C LEU A 30 -1.09 7.81 -11.12
N ARG A 31 -0.67 7.11 -10.05
CA ARG A 31 0.41 7.58 -9.18
C ARG A 31 1.71 7.84 -9.96
N ARG A 32 2.07 6.96 -10.90
CA ARG A 32 3.25 7.15 -11.77
C ARG A 32 3.12 8.34 -12.72
N GLN A 33 1.90 8.67 -13.15
CA GLN A 33 1.66 9.77 -14.09
C GLN A 33 1.53 11.13 -13.39
N THR A 34 1.13 11.13 -12.11
CA THR A 34 0.79 12.34 -11.35
C THR A 34 1.84 12.74 -10.33
N LEU A 35 2.67 11.82 -9.85
CA LEU A 35 3.80 12.18 -9.00
C LEU A 35 4.97 12.65 -9.86
N PRO A 36 5.46 13.89 -9.69
CA PRO A 36 6.72 14.30 -10.30
C PRO A 36 7.86 13.41 -9.80
N ASP A 37 8.87 13.16 -10.63
CA ASP A 37 10.07 12.36 -10.28
C ASP A 37 10.81 12.88 -9.02
N SER A 38 10.50 14.10 -8.59
CA SER A 38 10.97 14.72 -7.34
C SER A 38 10.35 14.12 -6.07
N ASP A 39 9.28 13.34 -6.15
CA ASP A 39 8.58 12.75 -5.00
C ASP A 39 9.20 11.43 -4.52
N ARG A 40 10.51 11.24 -4.74
CA ARG A 40 11.29 10.23 -4.01
C ARG A 40 11.39 10.66 -2.55
N ARG A 41 10.31 10.40 -1.82
CA ARG A 41 10.24 10.61 -0.38
C ARG A 41 11.33 9.80 0.28
N SER A 42 12.05 10.45 1.18
CA SER A 42 13.05 9.77 1.98
C SER A 42 12.33 8.89 2.99
N ILE A 43 12.78 7.65 3.16
CA ILE A 43 12.27 6.81 4.25
C ILE A 43 12.48 7.46 5.63
N LEU A 44 13.44 8.39 5.73
CA LEU A 44 13.70 9.17 6.94
C LEU A 44 12.55 10.13 7.30
N GLU A 45 11.62 10.43 6.40
CA GLU A 45 10.41 11.17 6.72
C GLU A 45 9.51 10.45 7.75
N LEU A 46 9.70 9.14 7.92
CA LEU A 46 9.00 8.34 8.91
C LEU A 46 9.74 8.24 10.25
N GLU A 47 10.93 8.84 10.36
CA GLU A 47 11.72 8.81 11.59
C GLU A 47 10.93 9.42 12.76
N GLY A 48 10.90 8.72 13.89
CA GLY A 48 10.26 9.21 15.11
C GLY A 48 8.74 9.01 15.19
N LEU A 49 8.04 8.72 14.09
CA LEU A 49 6.58 8.53 14.10
C LEU A 49 6.13 7.38 15.02
N GLY A 50 6.98 6.39 15.26
CA GLY A 50 6.70 5.27 16.17
C GLY A 50 7.15 5.47 17.62
N LYS A 51 7.86 6.56 17.95
CA LYS A 51 8.60 6.68 19.22
C LYS A 51 7.72 6.46 20.46
N GLU A 52 6.53 7.06 20.46
CA GLU A 52 5.59 6.97 21.58
C GLU A 52 4.98 5.56 21.70
N ILE A 53 4.77 4.88 20.58
CA ILE A 53 4.26 3.49 20.53
C ILE A 53 5.28 2.53 21.13
N TRP A 54 6.57 2.76 20.87
CA TRP A 54 7.67 1.95 21.38
C TRP A 54 8.10 2.31 22.81
N GLN A 55 7.45 3.30 23.45
CA GLN A 55 7.81 3.72 24.80
C GLN A 55 7.55 2.59 25.80
N GLY A 56 8.61 2.17 26.52
CA GLY A 56 8.52 1.08 27.49
C GLY A 56 8.54 -0.33 26.88
N ILE A 57 8.64 -0.45 25.55
CA ILE A 57 8.85 -1.72 24.85
C ILE A 57 10.35 -1.90 24.64
N GLU A 58 10.90 -2.99 25.14
CA GLU A 58 12.28 -3.38 24.82
C GLU A 58 12.30 -3.98 23.40
N ALA A 59 12.88 -3.23 22.46
CA ALA A 59 12.78 -3.52 21.03
C ALA A 59 13.37 -4.90 20.67
N GLN A 60 14.47 -5.31 21.30
CA GLN A 60 15.12 -6.57 20.98
C GLN A 60 14.28 -7.78 21.43
N SER A 61 13.67 -7.70 22.62
CA SER A 61 12.78 -8.71 23.18
C SER A 61 11.52 -8.85 22.33
N TYR A 62 10.92 -7.73 21.90
CA TYR A 62 9.76 -7.76 21.01
C TYR A 62 10.09 -8.48 19.70
N VAL A 63 11.21 -8.14 19.07
CA VAL A 63 11.63 -8.78 17.81
C VAL A 63 11.94 -10.27 18.01
N ASN A 64 12.55 -10.66 19.13
CA ASN A 64 12.82 -12.07 19.43
C ASN A 64 11.50 -12.84 19.59
N GLN A 65 10.53 -12.30 20.33
CA GLN A 65 9.21 -12.91 20.48
C GLN A 65 8.49 -13.08 19.14
N GLU A 66 8.53 -12.07 18.27
CA GLU A 66 7.93 -12.16 16.94
C GLU A 66 8.63 -13.26 16.10
N ARG A 67 9.96 -13.35 16.15
CA ARG A 67 10.71 -14.40 15.44
C ARG A 67 10.37 -15.79 15.95
N ASP A 68 10.29 -15.97 17.26
CA ASP A 68 9.93 -17.24 17.87
C ASP A 68 8.48 -17.64 17.55
N SER A 69 7.58 -16.66 17.37
CA SER A 69 6.18 -16.91 16.99
C SER A 69 6.01 -17.35 15.54
N TRP A 70 6.97 -17.01 14.68
CA TRP A 70 7.03 -17.49 13.31
C TRP A 70 7.81 -18.80 13.34
N ASN A 71 7.10 -19.92 13.58
CA ASN A 71 7.66 -21.26 13.40
C ASN A 71 8.21 -21.36 11.97
N GLY A 72 9.53 -21.19 11.82
CA GLY A 72 10.22 -21.10 10.53
C GLY A 72 10.02 -22.30 9.60
#